data_AF-A0A957JH51-F1
#
_entry.id   AF-A0A957JH51-F1
#
_cell.length_a   1.000
_cell.length_b   1.000
_cell.length_c   1.000
_cell.angle_alpha   90.00
_cell.angle_beta   90.00
_cell.angle_gamma   90.00
#
_symmetry.space_group_name_H-M   'P 1'
#
loop_
_entity.id
_entity.type
_entity.pdbx_description
1 polymer ?
#
loop_
_entity_poly.entity_id
_entity_poly.type
_entity_poly.pdbx_seq_one_letter_code
_entity_poly.pdbx_strand_id
1 'polypeptide(L)'
;MLQALQDALAYASTHLDELRQALVEHLLLVGVALAIGILLCVPLGIWTSREQTRVPGRARTAALAIMNTINGLRVVPSLAILFLAIPYFGLTFASAALALTILALPPILINTDAAYRTLDPAVRESATGMGMTARQVLWRVETPLA
;
A
#
# COMPACT_ATOMS: atom_id res chain seq x y z
N MET A 1 -28.00 -24.31 -7.11
CA MET A 1 -26.55 -23.98 -7.14
C MET A 1 -25.93 -24.28 -8.50
N LEU A 2 -26.05 -25.50 -9.03
CA LEU A 2 -25.56 -25.87 -10.36
C LEU A 2 -26.14 -25.02 -11.50
N GLN A 3 -27.44 -24.72 -11.43
CA GLN A 3 -28.13 -23.92 -12.45
C GLN A 3 -27.66 -22.45 -12.49
N ALA A 4 -27.51 -21.81 -11.33
CA ALA A 4 -26.95 -20.45 -11.25
C ALA A 4 -25.52 -20.35 -11.80
N LEU A 5 -24.72 -21.42 -11.67
CA LEU A 5 -23.38 -21.48 -12.23
C LEU A 5 -23.42 -21.58 -13.76
N GLN A 6 -24.34 -22.40 -14.30
CA GLN A 6 -24.55 -22.53 -15.74
C GLN A 6 -25.04 -21.20 -16.34
N ASP A 7 -25.96 -20.51 -15.67
CA ASP A 7 -26.47 -19.20 -16.09
C ASP A 7 -25.35 -18.14 -16.09
N ALA A 8 -24.50 -18.11 -15.05
CA ALA A 8 -23.37 -17.20 -14.97
C ALA A 8 -22.31 -17.47 -16.06
N LEU A 9 -22.01 -18.74 -16.34
CA LEU A 9 -21.06 -19.11 -17.40
C LEU A 9 -21.60 -18.79 -18.79
N ALA A 10 -22.89 -19.03 -19.03
CA ALA A 10 -23.56 -18.64 -20.26
C ALA A 10 -23.48 -17.10 -20.43
N TYR A 11 -23.85 -16.34 -19.40
CA TYR A 11 -23.77 -14.87 -19.42
C TYR A 11 -22.35 -14.38 -19.69
N ALA A 12 -21.34 -14.95 -19.03
CA ALA A 12 -19.96 -14.57 -19.22
C ALA A 12 -19.47 -14.84 -20.64
N SER A 13 -19.85 -15.99 -21.22
CA SER A 13 -19.47 -16.35 -22.59
C SER A 13 -20.13 -15.46 -23.65
N THR A 14 -21.33 -14.95 -23.38
CA THR A 14 -22.05 -14.07 -24.31
C THR A 14 -21.67 -12.58 -24.16
N HIS A 15 -21.12 -12.18 -23.01
CA HIS A 15 -20.75 -10.78 -22.70
C HIS A 15 -19.24 -10.62 -22.41
N LEU A 16 -18.40 -11.35 -23.15
CA LEU A 16 -16.93 -11.30 -22.98
C LEU A 16 -16.36 -9.88 -23.16
N ASP A 17 -16.93 -9.09 -24.06
CA ASP A 17 -16.46 -7.72 -24.31
C ASP A 17 -16.74 -6.80 -23.12
N GLU A 18 -17.92 -6.89 -22.50
CA GLU A 18 -18.27 -6.14 -21.29
C GLU A 18 -17.38 -6.56 -20.12
N LEU A 19 -17.14 -7.87 -19.94
CA LEU A 19 -16.23 -8.38 -18.91
C LEU A 19 -14.81 -7.88 -19.11
N ARG A 20 -14.33 -7.84 -20.35
CA ARG A 20 -13.00 -7.31 -20.68
C ARG A 20 -12.91 -5.82 -20.35
N GLN A 21 -13.92 -5.04 -20.69
CA GLN A 21 -13.96 -3.61 -20.37
C GLN A 21 -13.97 -3.38 -18.86
N ALA A 22 -14.84 -4.07 -18.13
CA ALA A 22 -14.91 -3.98 -16.67
C ALA A 22 -13.59 -4.40 -16.00
N LEU A 23 -12.92 -5.43 -16.52
CA LEU A 23 -11.60 -5.85 -16.06
C LEU A 23 -10.56 -4.74 -16.25
N VAL A 24 -10.52 -4.11 -17.43
CA VAL A 24 -9.59 -3.01 -17.72
C VAL A 24 -9.86 -1.81 -16.80
N GLU A 25 -11.12 -1.44 -16.61
CA GLU A 25 -11.50 -0.37 -15.68
C GLU A 25 -11.07 -0.67 -14.25
N HIS A 26 -11.27 -1.91 -13.80
CA HIS A 26 -10.85 -2.35 -12.47
C HIS A 26 -9.31 -2.32 -12.31
N LEU A 27 -8.58 -2.79 -13.32
CA LEU A 27 -7.11 -2.76 -13.31
C LEU A 27 -6.58 -1.32 -13.30
N LEU A 28 -7.21 -0.40 -14.04
CA LEU A 28 -6.86 1.02 -14.02
C LEU A 28 -7.14 1.64 -12.64
N LEU A 29 -8.30 1.37 -12.05
CA LEU A 29 -8.66 1.84 -10.70
C LEU A 29 -7.65 1.37 -9.66
N VAL A 30 -7.38 0.06 -9.61
CA VAL A 30 -6.45 -0.54 -8.65
C VAL A 30 -5.03 -0.08 -8.91
N GLY A 31 -4.61 -0.03 -10.18
CA GLY A 31 -3.27 0.42 -10.57
C GLY A 31 -2.99 1.86 -10.14
N VAL A 32 -3.93 2.78 -10.37
CA VAL A 32 -3.80 4.18 -9.94
C VAL A 32 -3.75 4.28 -8.41
N ALA A 33 -4.66 3.60 -7.71
CA ALA A 33 -4.69 3.62 -6.24
C ALA A 33 -3.40 3.07 -5.63
N LEU A 34 -2.89 1.95 -6.16
CA LEU A 34 -1.62 1.36 -5.73
C LEU A 34 -0.43 2.26 -6.06
N ALA A 35 -0.38 2.86 -7.25
CA ALA A 35 0.72 3.74 -7.63
C ALA A 35 0.84 4.93 -6.66
N ILE A 36 -0.30 5.56 -6.32
CA ILE A 36 -0.35 6.64 -5.33
C ILE A 36 0.05 6.12 -3.95
N GLY A 37 -0.50 4.98 -3.53
CA GLY A 37 -0.19 4.36 -2.25
C GLY A 37 1.30 4.03 -2.08
N ILE A 38 1.93 3.43 -3.10
CA ILE A 38 3.36 3.09 -3.13
C ILE A 38 4.19 4.36 -3.08
N LEU A 39 3.88 5.37 -3.90
CA LEU A 39 4.63 6.62 -3.97
C LEU A 39 4.66 7.35 -2.62
N LEU A 40 3.58 7.26 -1.84
CA LEU A 40 3.48 7.88 -0.52
C LEU A 40 4.04 6.98 0.58
N CYS A 41 3.60 5.73 0.66
CA CYS A 41 3.82 4.87 1.80
C CYS A 41 5.16 4.14 1.78
N VAL A 42 5.77 3.87 0.61
CA VAL A 42 7.09 3.23 0.59
C VAL A 42 8.17 4.18 1.14
N PRO A 43 8.29 5.44 0.67
CA PRO A 43 9.25 6.37 1.26
C PRO A 43 8.98 6.64 2.74
N LEU A 44 7.70 6.78 3.12
CA LEU A 44 7.32 6.95 4.52
C LEU A 44 7.67 5.73 5.36
N GLY A 45 7.44 4.51 4.88
CA GLY A 45 7.75 3.26 5.59
C GLY A 45 9.25 3.03 5.78
N ILE A 46 10.06 3.38 4.78
CA ILE A 46 11.53 3.38 4.90
C ILE A 46 11.99 4.43 5.93
N TRP A 47 11.33 5.58 5.97
CA TRP A 47 11.66 6.62 6.94
C TRP A 47 11.26 6.24 8.37
N THR A 48 10.04 5.73 8.58
CA THR A 48 9.56 5.32 9.91
C THR A 48 10.36 4.15 10.48
N SER A 49 10.74 3.18 9.65
CA SER A 49 11.51 2.01 10.08
C SER A 49 12.87 2.40 10.67
N ARG A 50 13.55 3.34 10.00
CA ARG A 50 14.83 3.88 10.45
C ARG A 50 14.70 4.69 11.73
N GLU A 51 13.67 5.53 11.81
CA GLU A 51 13.52 6.46 12.92
C GLU A 51 13.01 5.79 14.22
N GLN A 52 12.25 4.69 14.10
CA GLN A 52 11.88 3.88 15.27
C GLN A 52 13.07 3.20 15.96
N THR A 53 14.12 2.89 15.19
CA THR A 53 15.34 2.21 15.66
C THR A 53 16.39 3.20 16.21
N ARG A 54 16.22 4.50 15.97
CA ARG A 54 17.13 5.55 16.45
C ARG A 54 16.87 5.95 17.91
N VAL A 55 17.82 6.70 18.47
CA VAL A 55 17.79 7.26 19.84
C VAL A 55 16.47 8.02 20.08
N PRO A 56 15.87 7.95 21.29
CA PRO A 56 14.61 8.64 21.59
C PRO A 56 14.67 10.14 21.24
N GLY A 57 13.70 10.60 20.45
CA GLY A 57 13.63 11.99 20.00
C GLY A 57 12.29 12.31 19.32
N ARG A 58 12.11 13.59 18.94
CA ARG A 58 10.88 14.08 18.29
C ARG A 58 10.50 13.28 17.04
N ALA A 59 11.51 12.86 16.26
CA ALA A 59 11.28 12.14 15.02
C ALA A 59 10.81 10.68 15.25
N ARG A 60 11.26 10.00 16.31
CA ARG A 60 10.69 8.70 16.73
C ARG A 60 9.22 8.83 17.13
N THR A 61 8.87 9.86 17.90
CA THR A 61 7.47 10.12 18.27
C THR A 61 6.60 10.37 17.04
N ALA A 62 7.11 11.14 16.06
CA ALA A 62 6.42 11.37 14.80
C ALA A 62 6.22 10.07 14.00
N ALA A 63 7.23 9.21 13.91
CA ALA A 63 7.13 7.91 13.23
C ALA A 63 6.08 7.00 13.87
N LEU A 64 6.05 6.93 15.21
CA LEU A 64 5.04 6.16 15.94
C LEU A 64 3.63 6.75 15.78
N ALA A 65 3.51 8.08 15.80
CA ALA A 65 2.23 8.75 15.57
C ALA A 65 1.68 8.45 14.17
N ILE A 66 2.51 8.56 13.12
CA ILE A 66 2.12 8.22 11.74
C ILE A 66 1.66 6.76 11.65
N MET A 67 2.44 5.83 12.22
CA MET A 67 2.07 4.41 12.22
C MET A 67 0.75 4.14 12.93
N ASN A 68 0.55 4.71 14.11
CA ASN A 68 -0.69 4.53 14.87
C ASN A 68 -1.90 5.12 14.13
N THR A 69 -1.77 6.31 13.54
CA THR A 69 -2.82 6.94 12.75
C THR A 69 -3.18 6.09 11.54
N ILE A 70 -2.19 5.64 10.76
CA ILE A 70 -2.42 4.80 9.59
C ILE A 70 -3.03 3.46 10.00
N ASN A 71 -2.58 2.85 11.10
CA ASN A 71 -3.15 1.60 11.58
C ASN A 71 -4.62 1.76 12.01
N GLY A 72 -4.97 2.89 12.64
CA GLY A 72 -6.35 3.23 12.99
C GLY A 72 -7.30 3.27 11.79
N LEU A 73 -6.79 3.62 10.60
CA LEU A 73 -7.57 3.67 9.36
C LEU A 73 -8.11 2.28 8.94
N ARG A 74 -7.50 1.19 9.41
CA ARG A 74 -7.99 -0.19 9.14
C ARG A 74 -9.37 -0.48 9.72
N VAL A 75 -9.79 0.28 10.72
CA VAL A 75 -11.10 0.12 11.35
C VAL A 75 -12.21 0.68 10.45
N VAL A 76 -11.86 1.58 9.51
CA VAL A 76 -12.85 2.24 8.65
C VAL A 76 -13.28 1.29 7.53
N PRO A 77 -14.59 0.98 7.41
CA PRO A 77 -15.08 0.12 6.34
C PRO A 77 -15.01 0.83 4.99
N SER A 78 -14.73 0.08 3.93
CA SER A 78 -14.58 0.61 2.56
C SER A 78 -15.78 1.43 2.09
N LEU A 79 -16.99 0.96 2.40
CA LEU A 79 -18.25 1.59 2.02
C LEU A 79 -18.44 2.97 2.69
N ALA A 80 -17.95 3.16 3.93
CA ALA A 80 -18.01 4.46 4.60
C ALA A 80 -17.11 5.50 3.92
N ILE A 81 -15.90 5.09 3.50
CA ILE A 81 -14.97 5.98 2.79
C ILE A 81 -15.57 6.40 1.44
N LEU A 82 -16.16 5.45 0.72
CA LEU A 82 -16.82 5.73 -0.54
C LEU A 82 -17.98 6.72 -0.37
N PHE A 83 -18.87 6.49 0.59
CA PHE A 83 -19.98 7.40 0.87
C PHE A 83 -19.54 8.79 1.32
N LEU A 84 -18.41 8.90 2.03
CA LEU A 84 -17.83 10.19 2.37
C LEU A 84 -17.27 10.93 1.15
N ALA A 85 -16.78 10.21 0.14
CA ALA A 85 -16.21 10.80 -1.07
C ALA A 85 -17.27 11.28 -2.09
N ILE A 86 -18.42 10.60 -2.17
CA ILE A 86 -19.48 10.90 -3.16
C ILE A 86 -19.97 12.35 -3.13
N PRO A 87 -20.21 13.01 -1.97
CA PRO A 87 -20.64 14.41 -1.95
C PRO A 87 -19.66 15.38 -2.63
N TYR A 88 -18.37 15.05 -2.66
CA TYR A 88 -17.32 15.91 -3.20
C TYR A 88 -17.01 15.60 -4.66
N PHE A 89 -17.06 14.32 -5.06
CA PHE A 89 -16.56 13.85 -6.36
C PHE A 89 -17.63 13.09 -7.19
N GLY A 90 -18.83 12.89 -6.66
CA GLY A 90 -19.89 12.07 -7.25
C GLY A 90 -19.61 10.56 -7.18
N LEU A 91 -20.47 9.74 -7.78
CA LEU A 91 -20.19 8.31 -7.96
C LEU A 91 -19.33 8.11 -9.22
N THR A 92 -18.04 8.42 -9.11
CA THR A 92 -17.11 8.45 -10.24
C THR A 92 -15.85 7.65 -9.95
N PHE A 93 -15.01 7.48 -10.98
CA PHE A 93 -13.67 6.90 -10.88
C PHE A 93 -12.86 7.54 -9.75
N ALA A 94 -12.94 8.87 -9.58
CA ALA A 94 -12.18 9.60 -8.57
C ALA A 94 -12.56 9.18 -7.14
N SER A 95 -13.85 9.03 -6.85
CA SER A 95 -14.33 8.56 -5.54
C SER A 95 -13.86 7.15 -5.21
N ALA A 96 -13.96 6.25 -6.20
CA ALA A 96 -13.50 4.87 -6.05
C ALA A 96 -11.98 4.81 -5.87
N ALA A 97 -11.21 5.54 -6.68
CA ALA A 97 -9.75 5.61 -6.59
C ALA A 97 -9.29 6.19 -5.25
N LEU A 98 -9.95 7.24 -4.76
CA LEU A 98 -9.65 7.82 -3.44
C LEU A 98 -9.91 6.81 -2.32
N ALA A 99 -11.06 6.14 -2.34
CA ALA A 99 -11.39 5.14 -1.33
C ALA A 99 -10.39 3.97 -1.34
N LEU A 100 -10.07 3.43 -2.52
CA LEU A 100 -9.09 2.37 -2.69
C LEU A 100 -7.68 2.81 -2.23
N THR A 101 -7.28 4.04 -2.54
CA THR A 101 -5.98 4.57 -2.12
C THR A 101 -5.89 4.59 -0.61
N ILE A 102 -6.89 5.17 0.07
CA ILE A 102 -6.92 5.27 1.54
C ILE A 102 -6.85 3.88 2.18
N LEU A 103 -7.59 2.91 1.63
CA LEU A 103 -7.59 1.53 2.12
C LEU A 103 -6.23 0.83 1.90
N ALA A 104 -5.53 1.18 0.83
CA ALA A 104 -4.20 0.62 0.51
C ALA A 104 -3.07 1.20 1.38
N LEU A 105 -3.23 2.40 1.96
CA LEU A 105 -2.18 3.04 2.78
C LEU A 105 -1.77 2.14 3.97
N PRO A 106 -2.70 1.71 4.84
CA PRO A 106 -2.75 0.44 5.54
C PRO A 106 -1.58 -0.53 5.44
N PRO A 107 -1.78 -1.54 4.58
CA PRO A 107 -0.83 -2.62 4.39
C PRO A 107 0.47 -2.11 3.78
N ILE A 108 0.46 -1.15 2.85
CA ILE A 108 1.69 -0.70 2.17
C ILE A 108 2.67 -0.11 3.19
N LEU A 109 2.21 0.82 4.02
CA LEU A 109 3.08 1.48 4.99
C LEU A 109 3.59 0.48 6.05
N ILE A 110 2.69 -0.31 6.64
CA ILE A 110 3.02 -1.23 7.73
C ILE A 110 3.94 -2.34 7.24
N ASN A 111 3.67 -2.90 6.05
CA ASN A 111 4.50 -3.97 5.51
C ASN A 111 5.87 -3.44 5.10
N THR A 112 5.95 -2.23 4.53
CA THR A 112 7.25 -1.60 4.23
C THR A 112 8.04 -1.37 5.51
N ASP A 113 7.44 -0.79 6.55
CA ASP A 113 8.12 -0.56 7.83
C ASP A 113 8.64 -1.86 8.45
N ALA A 114 7.80 -2.90 8.46
CA ALA A 114 8.17 -4.21 8.96
C ALA A 114 9.31 -4.84 8.14
N ALA A 115 9.26 -4.76 6.81
CA ALA A 115 10.27 -5.32 5.92
C ALA A 115 11.67 -4.76 6.22
N TYR A 116 11.79 -3.44 6.38
CA TYR A 116 13.09 -2.81 6.68
C TYR A 116 13.51 -2.96 8.16
N ARG A 117 12.58 -3.01 9.11
CA ARG A 117 12.90 -3.16 10.55
C ARG A 117 13.34 -4.57 10.93
N THR A 118 12.87 -5.57 10.20
CA THR A 118 13.16 -6.98 10.51
C THR A 118 14.46 -7.48 9.87
N LEU A 119 15.14 -6.64 9.06
CA LEU A 119 16.46 -6.93 8.54
C LEU A 119 17.48 -7.10 9.67
N ASP A 120 18.30 -8.15 9.56
CA ASP A 120 19.36 -8.43 10.52
C ASP A 120 20.37 -7.26 10.56
N PRO A 121 20.63 -6.65 11.74
CA PRO A 121 21.65 -5.61 11.90
C PRO A 121 23.02 -6.03 11.34
N ALA A 122 23.38 -7.31 11.40
CA ALA A 122 24.64 -7.82 10.89
C ALA A 122 24.79 -7.63 9.37
N VAL A 123 23.68 -7.65 8.61
CA VAL A 123 23.69 -7.37 7.17
C VAL A 123 24.10 -5.91 6.91
N ARG A 124 23.59 -4.99 7.73
CA ARG A 124 23.89 -3.56 7.62
C ARG A 124 25.33 -3.25 8.05
N GLU A 125 25.80 -3.88 9.12
CA GLU A 125 27.18 -3.76 9.60
C GLU A 125 28.16 -4.32 8.57
N SER A 126 27.86 -5.49 7.99
CA SER A 126 28.69 -6.10 6.94
C SER A 126 28.78 -5.21 5.70
N ALA A 127 27.66 -4.65 5.23
CA ALA A 127 27.63 -3.74 4.09
C ALA A 127 28.43 -2.45 4.37
N THR A 128 28.33 -1.92 5.59
CA THR A 128 29.10 -0.73 6.03
C THR A 128 30.59 -1.05 6.14
N GLY A 129 30.97 -2.22 6.66
CA GLY A 129 32.35 -2.71 6.72
C GLY A 129 32.99 -2.93 5.35
N MET A 130 32.19 -3.20 4.32
CA MET A 130 32.63 -3.21 2.91
C MET A 130 32.79 -1.81 2.29
N GLY A 131 32.62 -0.73 3.06
CA GLY A 131 32.80 0.65 2.60
C GLY A 131 31.59 1.22 1.84
N MET A 132 30.42 0.59 1.92
CA MET A 132 29.22 1.11 1.26
C MET A 132 28.67 2.36 1.97
N THR A 133 28.27 3.35 1.18
CA THR A 133 27.54 4.52 1.67
C THR A 133 26.12 4.13 2.12
N ALA A 134 25.51 4.90 3.01
CA ALA A 134 24.14 4.65 3.49
C ALA A 134 23.10 4.51 2.36
N ARG A 135 23.30 5.22 1.23
CA ARG A 135 22.44 5.11 0.04
C ARG A 135 22.69 3.81 -0.71
N GLN A 136 23.94 3.36 -0.83
CA GLN A 136 24.26 2.06 -1.43
C GLN A 136 23.71 0.91 -0.58
N VAL A 137 23.86 0.97 0.75
CA VAL A 137 23.27 -0.02 1.65
C VAL A 137 21.75 -0.09 1.48
N LEU A 138 21.07 1.05 1.44
CA LEU A 138 19.61 1.10 1.24
C LEU A 138 19.19 0.43 -0.08
N TRP A 139 19.74 0.86 -1.21
CA TRP A 139 19.24 0.44 -2.53
C TRP A 139 19.82 -0.89 -3.03
N ARG A 140 21.01 -1.28 -2.58
CA ARG A 140 21.70 -2.49 -3.06
C ARG A 140 21.64 -3.67 -2.08
N VAL A 141 21.33 -3.42 -0.81
CA VAL A 141 21.33 -4.46 0.22
C VAL A 141 19.97 -4.55 0.91
N GLU A 142 19.50 -3.46 1.51
CA GLU A 142 18.24 -3.49 2.27
C GLU A 142 17.03 -3.69 1.34
N THR A 143 16.90 -2.91 0.26
CA THR A 143 15.71 -2.96 -0.63
C THR A 143 15.54 -4.29 -1.37
N PRO A 144 16.61 -5.00 -1.82
CA PRO A 144 16.46 -6.34 -2.38
C PRO A 144 16.17 -7.44 -1.35
N LEU A 145 16.45 -7.18 -0.07
CA LEU A 145 16.29 -8.16 1.01
C LEU A 145 14.98 -7.97 1.81
N ALA A 146 14.50 -6.74 1.88
CA ALA A 146 13.22 -6.32 2.45
C ALA A 146 12.06 -6.68 1.51
#